data_AF-A0A5D2RY63-F1
#
_entry.id   AF-A0A5D2RY63-F1
#
_cell.length_a   1.000
_cell.length_b   1.000
_cell.length_c   1.000
_cell.angle_alpha   90.00
_cell.angle_beta   90.00
_cell.angle_gamma   90.00
#
_symmetry.space_group_name_H-M   'P 1'
#
loop_
_entity.id
_entity.type
_entity.pdbx_description
1 polymer ?
#
loop_
_entity_poly.entity_id
_entity_poly.type
_entity_poly.pdbx_seq_one_letter_code
_entity_poly.pdbx_strand_id
1 'polypeptide(L)'
;MNPILIIDKKVKLIGEYEETIGTCFVFSEDEASPVVHEETGPSEANLFSGKYILDPNQAPRKQVKPVARLQKILKFRLLLDEDVQVETNSQNNSIL
;
A
#
# COMPACT_ATOMS: atom_id res chain seq x y z
N MET A 1 -20.09 11.52 -3.19
CA MET A 1 -19.74 11.98 -1.84
C MET A 1 -18.24 11.97 -1.72
N ASN A 2 -17.64 13.11 -1.34
CA ASN A 2 -16.19 13.27 -1.25
C ASN A 2 -15.72 12.99 0.18
N PRO A 3 -14.81 12.03 0.41
CA PRO A 3 -14.35 11.71 1.76
C PRO A 3 -13.52 12.85 2.35
N ILE A 4 -13.67 13.08 3.66
CA ILE A 4 -12.86 14.03 4.41
C ILE A 4 -11.82 13.27 5.24
N LEU A 5 -10.55 13.60 5.06
CA LEU A 5 -9.44 13.10 5.87
C LEU A 5 -9.02 14.17 6.87
N ILE A 6 -8.97 13.81 8.16
CA ILE A 6 -8.56 14.69 9.25
C ILE A 6 -7.28 14.15 9.87
N ILE A 7 -6.18 14.91 9.76
CA ILE A 7 -4.87 14.55 10.31
C ILE A 7 -4.59 15.40 11.55
N ASP A 8 -4.27 14.73 12.66
CA ASP A 8 -3.96 15.35 13.96
C ASP A 8 -5.02 16.37 14.44
N LYS A 9 -6.29 16.22 14.01
CA LYS A 9 -7.39 17.18 14.27
C LYS A 9 -7.15 18.61 13.79
N LYS A 10 -6.06 18.87 13.06
CA LYS A 10 -5.64 20.21 12.61
C LYS A 10 -5.79 20.40 11.12
N VAL A 11 -5.45 19.38 10.33
CA VAL A 11 -5.48 19.45 8.87
C VAL A 11 -6.69 18.69 8.37
N LYS A 12 -7.57 19.38 7.63
CA LYS A 12 -8.71 18.77 6.93
C LYS A 12 -8.42 18.76 5.44
N LEU A 13 -8.58 17.60 4.82
CA LEU A 13 -8.42 17.40 3.39
C LEU A 13 -9.72 16.86 2.81
N ILE A 14 -10.10 17.33 1.63
CA ILE A 14 -11.20 16.77 0.84
C ILE A 14 -10.64 15.89 -0.26
N GLY A 15 -11.14 14.67 -0.32
CA GLY A 15 -10.74 13.66 -1.28
C GLY A 15 -11.69 13.60 -2.47
N GLU A 16 -11.14 13.37 -3.66
CA GLU A 16 -11.88 13.06 -4.86
C GLU A 16 -11.35 11.76 -5.48
N TYR A 17 -12.26 10.84 -5.79
CA TYR A 17 -11.89 9.59 -6.44
C TYR A 17 -11.70 9.81 -7.94
N GLU A 18 -10.55 9.41 -8.45
CA GLU A 18 -10.23 9.43 -9.88
C GLU A 18 -9.98 8.02 -10.38
N GLU A 19 -10.61 7.66 -11.51
CA GLU A 19 -10.39 6.38 -12.17
C GLU A 19 -8.99 6.35 -12.79
N THR A 20 -8.27 5.25 -12.59
CA THR A 20 -6.94 5.07 -13.18
C THR A 20 -7.03 4.30 -14.49
N ILE A 21 -6.16 4.64 -15.44
CA ILE A 21 -5.95 3.80 -16.62
C ILE A 21 -5.07 2.64 -16.19
N GLY A 22 -5.61 1.42 -16.25
CA GLY A 22 -4.89 0.20 -15.92
C GLY A 22 -5.24 -0.35 -14.54
N THR A 23 -4.28 -1.01 -13.90
CA THR A 23 -4.47 -1.63 -12.58
C THR A 23 -3.17 -1.51 -11.80
N CYS A 24 -3.25 -0.95 -10.59
CA CYS A 24 -2.12 -0.89 -9.68
C CYS A 24 -2.15 -2.09 -8.74
N PHE A 25 -1.06 -2.84 -8.67
CA PHE A 25 -0.87 -3.93 -7.70
C PHE A 25 0.03 -3.42 -6.57
N VAL A 26 -0.46 -3.51 -5.34
CA VAL A 26 0.25 -3.05 -4.14
C VAL A 26 0.79 -4.27 -3.40
N PHE A 27 2.07 -4.22 -3.05
CA PHE A 27 2.74 -5.25 -2.27
C PHE A 27 3.33 -4.62 -1.00
N SER A 28 3.27 -5.34 0.12
CA SER A 28 4.02 -4.99 1.33
C SER A 28 5.35 -5.71 1.30
N GLU A 29 6.36 -5.10 1.93
CA GLU A 29 7.70 -5.65 2.04
C GLU A 29 7.95 -6.07 3.49
N ASP A 30 8.41 -7.30 3.69
CA ASP A 30 8.84 -7.85 4.97
C ASP A 30 10.29 -8.36 4.85
N GLU A 31 11.03 -8.29 5.96
CA GLU A 31 12.35 -8.93 6.06
C GLU A 31 12.18 -10.45 5.94
N ALA A 32 12.88 -11.07 4.97
CA ALA A 32 12.80 -12.50 4.76
C ALA A 32 13.91 -13.22 5.52
N SER A 33 13.53 -14.32 6.18
CA SER A 33 14.52 -15.23 6.75
C SER A 33 15.42 -15.79 5.64
N PRO A 34 16.70 -16.07 5.91
CA PRO A 34 17.59 -16.69 4.93
C PRO A 34 17.01 -18.03 4.45
N VAL A 35 16.71 -18.18 3.15
CA VAL A 35 16.43 -19.49 2.53
C VAL A 35 17.65 -20.39 2.73
N VAL A 36 17.43 -21.47 3.47
CA VAL A 36 18.33 -22.61 3.56
C VAL A 36 18.14 -23.40 2.27
N HIS A 37 19.18 -23.48 1.45
CA HIS A 37 19.18 -24.42 0.34
C HIS A 37 19.36 -25.82 0.94
N GLU A 38 18.34 -26.68 0.85
CA GLU A 38 18.60 -28.12 0.91
C GLU A 38 19.38 -28.47 -0.35
N GLU A 39 20.62 -28.94 -0.19
CA GLU A 39 21.38 -29.46 -1.32
C GLU A 39 20.64 -30.67 -1.90
N THR A 40 20.15 -30.54 -3.13
CA THR A 40 19.79 -31.71 -3.95
C THR A 40 21.08 -32.33 -4.50
N GLY A 41 21.88 -32.94 -3.61
CA GLY A 41 23.05 -33.76 -3.93
C GLY A 41 22.88 -35.19 -3.44
N PRO A 42 23.51 -36.20 -4.06
CA PRO A 42 23.32 -37.60 -3.68
C PRO A 42 23.72 -37.83 -2.21
N SER A 43 22.80 -38.43 -1.46
CA SER A 43 22.72 -38.55 0.01
C SER A 43 23.88 -39.28 0.72
N GLU A 44 25.00 -39.58 0.06
CA GLU A 44 26.04 -40.46 0.59
C GLU A 44 27.33 -39.73 0.97
N ALA A 45 27.22 -38.60 1.69
CA ALA A 45 28.26 -38.10 2.60
C ALA A 45 27.73 -36.93 3.44
N ASN A 46 26.97 -37.22 4.50
CA ASN A 46 26.63 -36.23 5.52
C ASN A 46 27.90 -35.83 6.30
N LEU A 47 28.69 -34.87 5.80
CA LEU A 47 29.81 -34.28 6.55
C LEU A 47 29.43 -33.01 7.32
N PHE A 48 28.22 -32.48 7.13
CA PHE A 48 27.80 -31.23 7.77
C PHE A 48 26.49 -31.41 8.55
N SER A 49 26.56 -32.22 9.61
CA SER A 49 25.57 -32.18 10.67
C SER A 49 25.58 -30.78 11.33
N GLY A 50 24.67 -29.90 10.90
CA GLY A 50 24.24 -28.75 11.68
C GLY A 50 24.98 -27.43 11.46
N LYS A 51 25.74 -27.24 10.37
CA LYS A 51 26.32 -25.92 10.07
C LYS A 51 25.58 -25.26 8.91
N TYR A 52 24.71 -24.31 9.24
CA TYR A 52 24.06 -23.40 8.31
C TYR A 52 25.08 -22.85 7.31
N ILE A 53 24.93 -23.19 6.03
CA ILE A 53 25.73 -22.60 4.94
C ILE A 53 25.09 -21.24 4.63
N LEU A 54 25.39 -20.25 5.47
CA LEU A 54 25.08 -18.85 5.18
C LEU A 54 26.17 -18.34 4.24
N ASP A 55 25.82 -17.97 3.01
CA ASP A 55 26.72 -17.23 2.13
C ASP A 55 26.98 -15.84 2.77
N PRO A 56 28.22 -15.51 3.18
CA PRO A 56 28.54 -14.23 3.81
C PRO A 56 28.29 -13.03 2.89
N ASN A 57 28.22 -13.24 1.57
CA ASN A 57 27.99 -12.20 0.56
C ASN A 57 26.51 -12.05 0.21
N GLN A 58 25.61 -12.77 0.89
CA GLN A 58 24.21 -12.73 0.56
C GLN A 58 23.59 -11.39 0.95
N ALA A 59 23.09 -10.66 -0.05
CA ALA A 59 22.32 -9.44 0.17
C ALA A 59 21.09 -9.74 1.06
N PRO A 60 20.71 -8.80 1.95
CA PRO A 60 19.49 -8.92 2.74
C PRO A 60 18.29 -9.22 1.83
N ARG A 61 17.57 -10.29 2.17
CA ARG A 61 16.48 -10.81 1.35
C ARG A 61 15.19 -10.15 1.83
N LYS A 62 14.40 -9.66 0.88
CA LYS A 62 13.08 -9.07 1.15
C LYS A 62 12.01 -9.98 0.56
N GLN A 63 10.99 -10.30 1.34
CA GLN A 63 9.81 -10.99 0.84
C GLN A 63 8.71 -9.96 0.64
N VAL A 64 8.04 -10.04 -0.52
CA VAL A 64 6.88 -9.18 -0.78
C VAL A 64 5.59 -9.99 -0.69
N LYS A 65 4.54 -9.39 -0.13
CA LYS A 65 3.20 -10.00 -0.02
C LYS A 65 2.18 -9.12 -0.75
N PRO A 66 1.27 -9.70 -1.55
CA PRO A 66 0.23 -8.92 -2.19
C PRO A 66 -0.71 -8.33 -1.14
N VAL A 67 -1.00 -7.03 -1.26
CA VAL A 67 -1.89 -6.30 -0.34
C VAL A 67 -3.20 -5.97 -1.02
N ALA A 68 -3.15 -5.39 -2.22
CA ALA A 68 -4.35 -4.90 -2.89
C ALA A 68 -4.17 -4.76 -4.41
N ARG A 69 -5.32 -4.70 -5.09
CA ARG A 69 -5.45 -4.30 -6.49
C ARG A 69 -6.30 -3.05 -6.56
N LEU A 70 -5.76 -1.94 -7.05
CA LEU A 70 -6.41 -0.63 -7.09
C LEU A 70 -6.77 -0.25 -8.55
N GLN A 71 -7.97 0.30 -8.70
CA GLN A 71 -8.50 0.83 -9.97
C GLN A 71 -8.82 2.33 -9.88
N LYS A 72 -8.97 2.85 -8.66
CA LYS A 72 -9.17 4.27 -8.38
C LYS A 72 -8.09 4.76 -7.44
N ILE A 73 -7.74 6.03 -7.59
CA ILE A 73 -6.94 6.76 -6.62
C ILE A 73 -7.82 7.78 -5.91
N LEU A 74 -7.48 8.08 -4.66
CA LEU A 74 -8.12 9.15 -3.90
C LEU A 74 -7.16 10.33 -3.83
N LYS A 75 -7.46 11.40 -4.57
CA LYS A 75 -6.66 12.63 -4.60
C LYS A 75 -7.18 13.58 -3.54
N PHE A 76 -6.29 14.07 -2.69
CA PHE A 76 -6.63 15.00 -1.63
C PHE A 76 -6.17 16.41 -1.97
N ARG A 77 -7.02 17.38 -1.64
CA ARG A 77 -6.67 18.81 -1.58
C ARG A 77 -7.01 19.36 -0.20
N LEU A 78 -6.38 20.47 0.17
CA LEU A 78 -6.73 21.16 1.42
C LEU A 78 -8.19 21.60 1.36
N LEU A 79 -8.95 21.30 2.43
CA LEU A 79 -10.31 21.79 2.58
C LEU A 79 -10.23 23.21 3.13
N LEU A 80 -10.68 24.19 2.35
CA LEU A 80 -10.77 25.59 2.77
C LEU A 80 -12.19 25.89 3.24
N ASP A 81 -12.36 26.93 4.07
CA ASP A 81 -13.68 27.28 4.61
C ASP A 81 -14.72 27.64 3.52
N GLU A 82 -14.26 28.09 2.35
CA GLU A 82 -15.12 28.37 1.18
C GLU A 82 -15.75 27.11 0.58
N ASP A 83 -15.08 25.95 0.68
CA ASP A 83 -15.58 24.68 0.15
C ASP A 83 -16.81 24.16 0.94
N VAL A 84 -16.97 24.59 2.20
CA VAL A 84 -18.07 24.17 3.08
C VAL A 84 -19.40 24.83 2.68
N GLN A 85 -19.36 25.96 1.96
CA GLN A 85 -20.56 26.73 1.61
C GLN A 85 -21.26 26.25 0.32
N VAL A 86 -20.60 25.41 -0.49
CA VAL A 86 -21.17 24.93 -1.77
C VAL A 86 -22.24 23.86 -1.56
N GLU A 87 -22.23 23.14 -0.44
CA GLU A 87 -23.19 22.06 -0.17
C GLU A 87 -24.57 22.55 0.32
N THR A 88 -24.74 23.83 0.67
CA THR A 88 -26.01 24.34 1.26
C THR A 88 -26.93 25.12 0.33
N ASN A 89 -26.59 25.37 -0.94
CA ASN A 89 -27.36 26.30 -1.79
C ASN A 89 -28.08 25.69 -3.02
N SER A 90 -28.29 24.37 -3.10
CA SER A 90 -29.03 23.76 -4.24
C SER A 90 -30.49 23.34 -3.95
N GLN A 91 -31.10 23.80 -2.87
CA GLN A 91 -32.54 23.66 -2.66
C GLN A 91 -33.12 25.01 -2.27
N ASN A 92 -33.53 25.77 -3.28
CA ASN A 92 -34.64 26.73 -3.28
C ASN A 92 -34.45 27.61 -4.49
N ASN A 93 -35.14 27.28 -5.60
CA ASN A 93 -35.72 28.26 -6.53
C ASN A 93 -36.50 27.52 -7.63
N SER A 94 -37.77 27.22 -7.32
CA SER A 94 -38.81 27.03 -8.33
C SER A 94 -40.15 27.50 -7.75
N ILE A 95 -40.38 28.81 -7.76
CA ILE A 95 -41.72 29.40 -7.78
C ILE A 95 -41.68 30.54 -8.82
N LEU A 96 -42.03 30.21 -10.06
CA LEU A 96 -43.14 30.81 -10.79
C LEU A 96 -43.51 29.92 -11.99
#